data_AF-A0A914ZFQ6-F1
#
_entry.id   AF-A0A914ZFQ6-F1
#
_cell.length_a   1.000
_cell.length_b   1.000
_cell.length_c   1.000
_cell.angle_alpha   90.00
_cell.angle_beta   90.00
_cell.angle_gamma   90.00
#
_symmetry.space_group_name_H-M   'P 1'
#
loop_
_entity.id
_entity.type
_entity.pdbx_description
1 polymer ?
#
loop_
_entity_poly.entity_id
_entity_poly.type
_entity_poly.pdbx_seq_one_letter_code
_entity_poly.pdbx_strand_id
1 'polypeptide(L)'
;MARFLLRKRMRTPINVLLAGLSFSQWMLASNYLGLLTVEHYRMQCYSLPWTYPLAWYRLVNVNFNVVFHTVAFSHALVIAVFRYGALRWPVQASRYLYRTELALITTCVIWLIVPIICSPIFFTSQVGEIQVDYMNCSLRVMYDLNYSQNAALVKFVFWMFGIVVKLIPSTLLSFLLIALIRLNDVNTGKYDSTSSC
;
A
#
# COMPACT_ATOMS: atom_id res chain seq x y z
N MET A 1 19.60 9.65 -9.82
CA MET A 1 18.31 8.94 -10.01
C MET A 1 17.34 9.64 -10.98
N ALA A 2 17.42 10.97 -11.20
CA ALA A 2 16.47 11.72 -12.05
C ALA A 2 16.70 11.67 -13.58
N ARG A 3 17.81 11.10 -14.08
CA ARG A 3 18.10 11.05 -15.54
C ARG A 3 17.24 10.04 -16.33
N PHE A 4 16.48 9.18 -15.66
CA PHE A 4 15.61 8.22 -16.33
C PHE A 4 14.31 8.88 -16.86
N LEU A 5 13.83 9.97 -16.25
CA LEU A 5 12.53 10.57 -16.61
C LEU A 5 12.57 11.56 -17.79
N LEU A 6 13.76 11.92 -18.30
CA LEU A 6 13.92 12.96 -19.33
C LEU A 6 14.00 12.43 -20.78
N ARG A 7 13.98 11.11 -21.01
CA ARG A 7 13.96 10.57 -22.38
C ARG A 7 12.52 10.51 -22.90
N LYS A 8 12.20 11.34 -23.90
CA LYS A 8 10.89 11.42 -24.61
C LYS A 8 10.36 10.05 -25.09
N ARG A 9 11.25 9.06 -25.27
CA ARG A 9 10.96 7.67 -25.68
C ARG A 9 10.52 6.74 -24.54
N MET A 10 10.61 7.15 -23.27
CA MET A 10 10.29 6.31 -22.09
C MET A 10 9.00 6.70 -21.36
N ARG A 11 8.19 7.61 -21.92
CA ARG A 11 6.83 7.90 -21.41
C ARG A 11 5.85 6.81 -21.84
N THR A 12 6.08 5.58 -21.41
CA THR A 12 5.11 4.49 -21.53
C THR A 12 4.18 4.51 -20.32
N PRO A 13 2.91 4.10 -20.47
CA PRO A 13 1.96 4.05 -19.35
C PRO A 13 2.47 3.17 -18.19
N ILE A 14 3.21 2.10 -18.49
CA ILE A 14 3.84 1.23 -17.50
C ILE A 14 4.86 1.99 -16.65
N ASN A 15 5.66 2.87 -17.25
CA ASN A 15 6.64 3.67 -16.51
C ASN A 15 5.98 4.72 -15.61
N VAL A 16 4.83 5.25 -16.02
CA VAL A 16 4.02 6.16 -15.17
C VAL A 16 3.47 5.40 -13.96
N LEU A 17 2.92 4.20 -14.16
CA LEU A 17 2.43 3.35 -13.07
C LEU A 17 3.56 2.94 -12.12
N LEU A 18 4.74 2.57 -12.66
CA LEU A 18 5.93 2.25 -11.87
C LEU A 18 6.40 3.45 -11.06
N ALA A 19 6.36 4.66 -11.61
CA ALA A 19 6.70 5.88 -10.87
C ALA A 19 5.72 6.12 -9.71
N GLY A 20 4.42 5.92 -9.93
CA GLY A 20 3.39 6.00 -8.88
C GLY A 20 3.63 4.97 -7.76
N LEU A 21 3.96 3.74 -8.12
CA LEU A 21 4.35 2.69 -7.18
C LEU A 21 5.58 3.09 -6.36
N SER A 22 6.67 3.51 -7.00
CA SER A 22 7.88 3.92 -6.29
C SER A 22 7.65 5.12 -5.35
N PHE A 23 6.84 6.09 -5.79
CA PHE A 23 6.48 7.24 -4.96
C PHE A 23 5.72 6.82 -3.69
N SER A 24 4.73 5.94 -3.82
CA SER A 24 3.98 5.42 -2.67
C SER A 24 4.85 4.62 -1.70
N GLN A 25 5.78 3.80 -2.20
CA GLN A 25 6.72 3.04 -1.38
C GLN A 25 7.69 3.96 -0.63
N TRP A 26 8.13 5.05 -1.26
CA TRP A 26 8.98 6.04 -0.60
C TRP A 26 8.24 6.75 0.54
N MET A 27 7.00 7.19 0.31
CA MET A 27 6.18 7.79 1.37
C MET A 27 5.93 6.83 2.55
N LEU A 28 5.64 5.56 2.25
CA LEU A 28 5.49 4.50 3.26
C LEU A 28 6.77 4.36 4.11
N ALA A 29 7.92 4.24 3.44
CA ALA A 29 9.21 4.10 4.11
C ALA A 29 9.54 5.34 4.96
N SER A 30 9.32 6.55 4.44
CA SER A 30 9.54 7.80 5.18
C SER A 30 8.64 7.91 6.42
N ASN A 31 7.37 7.55 6.29
CA ASN A 31 6.43 7.58 7.42
C ASN A 31 6.82 6.57 8.50
N TYR A 32 7.18 5.35 8.10
CA TYR A 32 7.63 4.31 9.02
C TYR A 32 8.95 4.67 9.71
N LEU A 33 9.92 5.20 8.96
CA LEU A 33 11.19 5.69 9.52
C LEU A 33 10.97 6.80 10.55
N GLY A 34 10.03 7.71 10.32
CA GLY A 34 9.68 8.76 11.28
C GLY A 34 9.18 8.21 12.63
N LEU A 35 8.40 7.13 12.62
CA LEU A 35 7.97 6.48 13.86
C LEU A 35 9.15 5.81 14.56
N LEU A 36 10.01 5.11 13.80
CA LEU A 36 11.18 4.44 14.35
C LEU A 36 12.17 5.40 15.01
N THR A 37 12.42 6.56 14.41
CA THR A 37 13.30 7.57 15.01
C THR A 37 12.72 8.08 16.32
N VAL A 38 11.43 8.41 16.35
CA VAL A 38 10.75 8.83 17.59
C VAL A 38 10.85 7.77 18.68
N GLU A 39 10.60 6.50 18.36
CA GLU A 39 10.75 5.39 19.33
C GLU A 39 12.20 5.20 19.79
N HIS A 40 13.16 5.32 18.88
CA HIS A 40 14.58 5.18 19.19
C HIS A 40 15.05 6.25 20.18
N TYR A 41 14.71 7.52 19.92
CA TYR A 41 15.01 8.63 20.84
C TYR A 41 14.28 8.47 22.19
N ARG A 42 13.03 7.98 22.16
CA ARG A 42 12.24 7.71 23.38
C ARG A 42 12.85 6.61 24.23
N MET A 43 13.52 5.61 23.67
CA MET A 43 14.13 4.52 24.45
C MET A 43 15.50 4.89 25.03
N GLN A 44 16.24 5.82 24.40
CA GLN A 44 17.62 6.14 24.78
C GLN A 44 17.77 7.25 25.84
N CYS A 45 17.00 8.34 25.76
CA CYS A 45 17.29 9.54 26.58
C CYS A 45 16.42 9.68 27.84
N TYR A 46 15.17 9.23 27.80
CA TYR A 46 14.23 9.33 28.92
C TYR A 46 13.22 8.21 28.74
N SER A 47 12.93 7.41 29.76
CA SER A 47 11.74 6.52 29.74
C SER A 47 10.47 7.38 29.74
N LEU A 48 10.22 8.04 28.61
CA LEU A 48 9.15 8.99 28.40
C LEU A 48 7.86 8.18 28.24
N PRO A 49 6.88 8.36 29.14
CA PRO A 49 5.58 7.77 28.98
C PRO A 49 4.92 8.34 27.71
N TRP A 50 3.97 7.60 27.16
CA TRP A 50 3.15 8.08 26.04
C TRP A 50 2.40 9.33 26.46
N THR A 51 2.86 10.49 26.00
CA THR A 51 2.13 11.76 26.14
C THR A 51 1.03 11.82 25.08
N TYR A 52 -0.05 12.54 25.38
CA TYR A 52 -1.17 12.78 24.45
C TYR A 52 -0.74 13.13 23.00
N PRO A 53 0.20 14.07 22.75
CA PRO A 53 0.68 14.37 21.39
C PRO A 53 1.43 13.21 20.73
N LEU A 54 2.18 12.40 21.49
CA LEU A 54 2.88 11.23 20.95
C LEU A 54 1.88 10.13 20.54
N ALA A 55 0.84 9.91 21.35
CA ALA A 55 -0.20 8.93 21.04
C ALA A 55 -1.00 9.32 19.79
N TRP A 56 -1.31 10.62 19.65
CA TRP A 56 -1.92 11.14 18.43
C TRP A 56 -1.01 10.99 17.20
N TYR A 57 0.27 11.32 17.33
CA TYR A 57 1.25 11.13 16.26
C TYR A 57 1.32 9.65 15.83
N ARG A 58 1.34 8.72 16.78
CA ARG A 58 1.32 7.27 16.52
C ARG A 58 0.03 6.85 15.81
N LEU A 59 -1.13 7.32 16.26
CA LEU A 59 -2.43 7.06 15.60
C LEU A 59 -2.37 7.47 14.13
N VAL A 60 -1.97 8.71 13.87
CA VAL A 60 -1.89 9.28 12.53
C VAL A 60 -0.86 8.52 11.69
N ASN A 61 0.30 8.17 12.26
CA ASN A 61 1.35 7.42 11.58
C ASN A 61 0.85 6.04 11.13
N VAL A 62 0.28 5.24 12.03
CA VAL A 62 -0.22 3.89 11.71
C VAL A 62 -1.29 3.94 10.63
N ASN A 63 -2.23 4.88 10.72
CA ASN A 63 -3.28 5.03 9.70
C ASN A 63 -2.71 5.43 8.33
N PHE A 64 -1.78 6.38 8.28
CA PHE A 64 -1.11 6.74 7.03
C PHE A 64 -0.28 5.58 6.46
N ASN A 65 0.39 4.80 7.31
CA ASN A 65 1.12 3.60 6.91
C ASN A 65 0.19 2.62 6.16
N VAL A 66 -0.99 2.37 6.73
CA VAL A 66 -2.01 1.50 6.13
C VAL A 66 -2.49 2.05 4.78
N VAL A 67 -2.73 3.36 4.68
CA VAL A 67 -3.13 4.02 3.43
C VAL A 67 -2.05 3.89 2.36
N PHE A 68 -0.81 4.28 2.66
CA PHE A 68 0.30 4.24 1.68
C PHE A 68 0.61 2.81 1.24
N HIS A 69 0.57 1.85 2.16
CA HIS A 69 0.73 0.44 1.82
C HIS A 69 -0.34 -0.03 0.85
N THR A 70 -1.60 0.31 1.10
CA THR A 70 -2.73 -0.05 0.23
C THR A 70 -2.63 0.62 -1.15
N VAL A 71 -2.17 1.88 -1.22
CA VAL A 71 -1.90 2.57 -2.50
C VAL A 71 -0.80 1.87 -3.29
N ALA A 72 0.31 1.51 -2.65
CA ALA A 72 1.42 0.82 -3.29
C ALA A 72 0.98 -0.55 -3.84
N PHE A 73 0.21 -1.29 -3.03
CA PHE A 73 -0.33 -2.58 -3.43
C PHE A 73 -1.29 -2.47 -4.62
N SER A 74 -2.17 -1.46 -4.61
CA SER A 74 -3.11 -1.20 -5.71
C SER A 74 -2.41 -0.87 -7.02
N HIS A 75 -1.32 -0.08 -6.98
CA HIS A 75 -0.49 0.17 -8.15
C HIS A 75 0.16 -1.12 -8.67
N ALA A 76 0.66 -1.99 -7.77
CA ALA A 76 1.26 -3.27 -8.16
C ALA A 76 0.25 -4.18 -8.87
N LEU A 77 -0.99 -4.24 -8.37
CA LEU A 77 -2.07 -5.01 -8.96
C LEU A 77 -2.40 -4.51 -10.37
N VAL A 78 -2.56 -3.19 -10.53
CA VAL A 78 -2.81 -2.57 -11.83
C VAL A 78 -1.66 -2.89 -12.80
N ILE A 79 -0.40 -2.73 -12.38
CA ILE A 79 0.76 -3.08 -13.22
C ILE A 79 0.72 -4.55 -13.66
N ALA A 80 0.37 -5.47 -12.75
CA ALA A 80 0.26 -6.89 -13.08
C ALA A 80 -0.82 -7.16 -14.14
N VAL A 81 -2.00 -6.54 -14.01
CA VAL A 81 -3.09 -6.63 -14.99
C VAL A 81 -2.65 -6.07 -16.35
N PHE A 82 -2.01 -4.89 -16.36
CA PHE A 82 -1.50 -4.27 -17.58
C PHE A 82 -0.48 -5.17 -18.29
N ARG A 83 0.47 -5.76 -17.56
CA ARG A 83 1.46 -6.68 -18.12
C ARG A 83 0.82 -7.95 -18.66
N TYR A 84 -0.12 -8.54 -17.93
CA TYR A 84 -0.84 -9.73 -18.38
C TYR A 84 -1.64 -9.47 -19.67
N GLY A 85 -2.38 -8.35 -19.73
CA GLY A 85 -3.13 -7.95 -20.93
C GLY A 85 -2.23 -7.71 -22.14
N ALA A 86 -1.06 -7.07 -21.95
CA ALA A 86 -0.09 -6.83 -23.00
C ALA A 86 0.48 -8.12 -23.61
N LEU A 87 0.69 -9.17 -22.79
CA LEU A 87 1.18 -10.47 -23.26
C LEU A 87 0.10 -11.29 -23.98
N ARG A 88 -1.17 -11.19 -23.55
CA ARG A 88 -2.26 -12.00 -24.12
C ARG A 88 -2.73 -11.49 -25.49
N TRP A 89 -2.73 -10.17 -25.71
CA TRP A 89 -3.23 -9.55 -26.96
C TRP A 89 -2.31 -8.45 -27.49
N PRO A 90 -1.19 -8.79 -28.14
CA PRO A 90 -0.20 -7.79 -28.58
C PRO A 90 -0.75 -6.77 -29.60
N VAL A 91 -1.69 -7.17 -30.46
CA VAL A 91 -2.21 -6.33 -31.56
C VAL A 91 -3.26 -5.31 -31.09
N GLN A 92 -4.14 -5.68 -30.14
CA GLN A 92 -5.14 -4.76 -29.56
C GLN A 92 -4.56 -3.92 -28.40
N ALA A 93 -3.54 -4.42 -27.70
CA ALA A 93 -2.88 -3.69 -26.62
C ALA A 93 -2.19 -2.40 -27.10
N SER A 94 -1.69 -2.35 -28.34
CA SER A 94 -0.98 -1.15 -28.83
C SER A 94 -1.89 0.07 -29.02
N ARG A 95 -3.19 -0.12 -29.23
CA ARG A 95 -4.14 0.99 -29.52
C ARG A 95 -4.85 1.54 -28.28
N TYR A 96 -5.19 0.68 -27.32
CA TYR A 96 -5.96 1.06 -26.12
C TYR A 96 -5.09 1.15 -24.85
N LEU A 97 -4.12 0.23 -24.70
CA LEU A 97 -3.28 0.11 -23.50
C LEU A 97 -2.14 1.14 -23.46
N TYR A 98 -1.78 1.73 -24.60
CA TYR A 98 -0.67 2.69 -24.74
C TYR A 98 -1.04 4.14 -24.44
N ARG A 99 -2.32 4.44 -24.15
CA ARG A 99 -2.75 5.80 -23.78
C ARG A 99 -2.24 6.14 -22.38
N THR A 100 -1.26 7.04 -22.34
CA THR A 100 -0.69 7.58 -21.09
C THR A 100 -1.70 8.33 -20.24
N GLU A 101 -2.74 8.89 -20.84
CA GLU A 101 -3.83 9.58 -20.13
C GLU A 101 -4.59 8.63 -19.21
N LEU A 102 -4.90 7.41 -19.66
CA LEU A 102 -5.60 6.42 -18.84
C LEU A 102 -4.75 5.96 -17.65
N ALA A 103 -3.43 5.83 -17.84
CA ALA A 103 -2.52 5.49 -16.74
C ALA A 103 -2.45 6.59 -15.69
N LEU A 104 -2.42 7.86 -16.10
CA LEU A 104 -2.48 9.01 -15.17
C LEU A 104 -3.81 9.06 -14.42
N ILE A 105 -4.94 8.90 -15.13
CA ILE A 105 -6.27 8.86 -14.51
C ILE A 105 -6.33 7.71 -13.49
N THR A 106 -5.82 6.52 -13.85
CA THR A 106 -5.79 5.36 -12.95
C THR A 106 -4.99 5.65 -11.69
N THR A 107 -3.79 6.23 -11.82
CA THR A 107 -2.98 6.66 -10.69
C THR A 107 -3.74 7.65 -9.80
N CYS A 108 -4.34 8.70 -10.37
CA CYS A 108 -5.13 9.67 -9.61
C CYS A 108 -6.32 9.03 -8.90
N VAL A 109 -7.04 8.13 -9.57
CA VAL A 109 -8.17 7.40 -9.00
C VAL A 109 -7.74 6.54 -7.81
N ILE A 110 -6.60 5.83 -7.90
CA ILE A 110 -6.06 5.04 -6.77
C ILE A 110 -5.79 5.95 -5.57
N TRP A 111 -5.14 7.10 -5.80
CA TRP A 111 -4.83 8.06 -4.74
C TRP A 111 -6.07 8.69 -4.09
N LEU A 112 -7.22 8.72 -4.77
CA LEU A 112 -8.49 9.23 -4.22
C LEU A 112 -9.32 8.13 -3.54
N ILE A 113 -9.47 6.97 -4.18
CA ILE A 113 -10.32 5.88 -3.70
C ILE A 113 -9.74 5.23 -2.44
N VAL A 114 -8.42 5.02 -2.37
CA VAL A 114 -7.81 4.31 -1.24
C VAL A 114 -7.99 5.04 0.09
N PRO A 115 -7.73 6.36 0.20
CA PRO A 115 -8.02 7.11 1.43
C PRO A 115 -9.50 7.08 1.83
N ILE A 116 -10.42 7.09 0.87
CA ILE A 116 -11.87 7.02 1.13
C ILE A 116 -12.24 5.67 1.74
N ILE A 117 -11.74 4.57 1.17
CA ILE A 117 -11.97 3.21 1.69
C ILE A 117 -11.33 3.01 3.06
N CYS A 118 -10.18 3.64 3.32
CA CYS A 118 -9.49 3.56 4.60
C CYS A 118 -10.03 4.54 5.66
N SER A 119 -10.83 5.55 5.28
CA SER A 119 -11.47 6.52 6.17
C SER A 119 -12.14 5.91 7.42
N PRO A 120 -12.94 4.83 7.33
CA PRO A 120 -13.57 4.22 8.51
C PRO A 120 -12.58 3.77 9.61
N ILE A 121 -11.33 3.45 9.28
CA ILE A 121 -10.29 3.04 10.26
C ILE A 121 -9.94 4.20 11.20
N PHE A 122 -9.98 5.44 10.68
CA PHE A 122 -9.75 6.65 11.46
C PHE A 122 -10.87 6.87 12.49
N PHE A 123 -12.11 6.47 12.18
CA PHE A 123 -13.24 6.63 13.09
C PHE A 123 -13.33 5.53 14.16
N THR A 124 -12.77 4.34 13.91
CA THR A 124 -12.78 3.24 14.89
C THR A 124 -11.70 3.34 15.97
N SER A 125 -10.66 4.14 15.70
CA SER A 125 -9.49 4.28 16.58
C SER A 125 -9.62 5.56 17.39
N GLN A 126 -9.76 5.46 18.71
CA GLN A 126 -9.76 6.60 19.62
C GLN A 126 -8.49 6.58 20.47
N VAL A 127 -7.96 7.75 20.80
CA VAL A 127 -6.90 7.84 21.82
C VAL A 127 -7.57 7.71 23.17
N GLY A 128 -7.32 6.61 23.87
CA GLY A 128 -7.84 6.35 25.22
C GLY A 128 -6.72 6.44 26.25
N GLU A 129 -7.07 6.88 27.45
CA GLU A 129 -6.17 6.83 28.60
C GLU A 129 -6.11 5.40 29.14
N ILE A 130 -4.90 4.86 29.28
CA ILE A 130 -4.62 3.65 30.03
C ILE A 130 -3.81 4.04 31.27
N GLN A 131 -4.37 3.78 32.44
CA GLN A 131 -3.63 3.88 33.69
C GLN A 131 -2.79 2.60 33.84
N VAL A 132 -1.49 2.70 33.58
CA VAL A 132 -0.57 1.59 33.76
C VAL A 132 0.07 1.73 35.14
N ASP A 133 -0.24 0.79 36.03
CA ASP A 133 0.37 0.73 37.35
C ASP A 133 1.79 0.17 37.22
N TYR A 134 2.78 1.05 37.23
CA TYR A 134 4.18 0.66 37.12
C TYR A 134 4.72 0.37 38.52
N MET A 135 4.80 -0.92 38.89
CA MET A 135 5.53 -1.42 40.08
C MET A 135 5.41 -0.49 41.30
N ASN A 136 4.18 -0.25 41.75
CA ASN A 136 3.88 0.25 43.10
C ASN A 136 4.49 1.60 43.51
N CYS A 137 4.81 2.55 42.60
CA CYS A 137 5.19 3.91 43.03
C CYS A 137 5.11 5.08 42.02
N SER A 138 4.41 5.00 40.89
CA SER A 138 3.86 6.22 40.27
C SER A 138 2.79 5.89 39.23
N LEU A 139 1.59 6.41 39.45
CA LEU A 139 0.49 6.35 38.49
C LEU A 139 0.80 7.36 37.37
N ARG A 140 1.41 6.91 36.27
CA ARG A 140 1.62 7.73 35.07
C ARG A 140 0.51 7.43 34.07
N VAL A 141 -0.24 8.47 33.70
CA VAL A 141 -1.23 8.39 32.62
C VAL A 141 -0.48 8.09 31.32
N MET A 142 -0.73 6.93 30.72
CA MET A 142 -0.27 6.61 29.38
C MET A 142 -1.46 6.67 28.43
N TYR A 143 -1.25 7.16 27.23
CA TYR A 143 -2.29 7.19 26.20
C TYR A 143 -2.01 6.09 25.19
N ASP A 144 -2.97 5.19 24.97
CA ASP A 144 -2.89 4.13 23.97
C ASP A 144 -4.10 4.20 23.04
N LEU A 145 -4.03 3.47 21.94
CA LEU A 145 -5.11 3.36 20.97
C LEU A 145 -6.20 2.47 21.54
N ASN A 146 -7.30 3.08 21.98
CA ASN A 146 -8.49 2.35 22.39
C ASN A 146 -9.44 2.19 21.19
N TYR A 147 -10.02 1.01 21.07
CA TYR A 147 -11.04 0.74 20.06
C TYR A 147 -12.40 1.21 20.57
N SER A 148 -13.27 1.61 19.65
CA SER A 148 -14.67 1.94 19.97
C SER A 148 -15.32 0.84 20.82
N GLN A 149 -16.11 1.24 21.83
CA GLN A 149 -16.81 0.33 22.76
C GLN A 149 -17.78 -0.64 22.05
N ASN A 150 -18.18 -0.33 20.82
CA ASN A 150 -19.04 -1.18 20.01
C ASN A 150 -18.23 -2.32 19.35
N ALA A 151 -18.10 -3.45 20.05
CA ALA A 151 -17.37 -4.63 19.59
C ALA A 151 -17.84 -5.15 18.21
N ALA A 152 -19.14 -5.01 17.89
CA ALA A 152 -19.69 -5.39 16.59
C ALA A 152 -19.15 -4.51 15.45
N LEU A 153 -19.01 -3.21 15.69
CA LEU A 153 -18.53 -2.24 14.69
C LEU A 153 -17.01 -2.41 14.45
N VAL A 154 -16.24 -2.65 15.51
CA VAL A 154 -14.82 -2.99 15.42
C VAL A 154 -14.60 -4.30 14.65
N LYS A 155 -15.38 -5.35 14.97
CA LYS A 155 -15.33 -6.62 14.22
C LYS A 155 -15.70 -6.43 12.76
N PHE A 156 -16.77 -5.68 12.46
CA PHE A 156 -17.19 -5.45 11.08
C PHE A 156 -16.13 -4.71 10.26
N VAL A 157 -15.56 -3.63 10.80
CA VAL A 157 -14.48 -2.87 10.14
C VAL A 157 -13.23 -3.74 9.98
N PHE A 158 -12.88 -4.55 10.98
CA PHE A 158 -11.77 -5.48 10.90
C PHE A 158 -11.95 -6.54 9.80
N TRP A 159 -13.13 -7.15 9.71
CA TRP A 159 -13.45 -8.14 8.69
C TRP A 159 -13.49 -7.53 7.28
N MET A 160 -14.14 -6.38 7.13
CA MET A 160 -14.16 -5.65 5.86
C MET A 160 -12.75 -5.28 5.41
N PHE A 161 -11.93 -4.69 6.28
CA PHE A 161 -10.58 -4.29 5.93
C PHE A 161 -9.65 -5.49 5.70
N GLY A 162 -9.72 -6.52 6.55
CA GLY A 162 -8.90 -7.72 6.43
C GLY A 162 -9.19 -8.53 5.17
N ILE A 163 -10.47 -8.76 4.85
CA ILE A 163 -10.84 -9.56 3.69
C ILE A 163 -10.80 -8.73 2.41
N VAL A 164 -11.52 -7.61 2.39
CA VAL A 164 -11.75 -6.87 1.13
C VAL A 164 -10.52 -6.12 0.68
N VAL A 165 -9.75 -5.54 1.61
CA VAL A 165 -8.59 -4.70 1.26
C VAL A 165 -7.28 -5.49 1.21
N LYS A 166 -7.14 -6.58 1.97
CA LYS A 166 -5.90 -7.38 1.98
C LYS A 166 -6.03 -8.76 1.31
N LEU A 167 -7.04 -9.55 1.66
CA LEU A 167 -7.14 -10.93 1.17
C LEU A 167 -7.51 -11.00 -0.32
N ILE A 168 -8.55 -10.29 -0.75
CA ILE A 168 -8.99 -10.32 -2.15
C ILE A 168 -7.91 -9.78 -3.10
N PRO A 169 -7.24 -8.65 -2.81
CA PRO A 169 -6.24 -8.12 -3.74
C PRO A 169 -4.97 -8.98 -3.80
N SER A 170 -4.60 -9.64 -2.70
CA SER A 170 -3.44 -10.54 -2.65
C SER A 170 -3.67 -11.86 -3.39
N THR A 171 -4.86 -12.46 -3.28
CA THR A 171 -5.21 -13.66 -4.04
C THR A 171 -5.28 -13.36 -5.54
N LEU A 172 -5.87 -12.22 -5.92
CA LEU A 172 -5.93 -11.79 -7.31
C LEU A 172 -4.53 -11.54 -7.89
N LEU A 173 -3.65 -10.85 -7.15
CA LEU A 173 -2.27 -10.64 -7.57
C LEU A 173 -1.53 -11.97 -7.77
N SER A 174 -1.69 -12.91 -6.83
CA SER A 174 -1.05 -14.23 -6.89
C SER A 174 -1.52 -15.01 -8.12
N PHE A 175 -2.82 -15.02 -8.38
CA PHE A 175 -3.39 -15.64 -9.56
C PHE A 175 -2.86 -15.01 -10.86
N LEU A 176 -2.81 -13.68 -10.95
CA LEU A 176 -2.28 -12.97 -12.12
C LEU A 176 -0.80 -13.27 -12.36
N LEU A 177 0.01 -13.37 -11.30
CA LEU A 177 1.43 -13.70 -11.43
C LEU A 177 1.62 -15.13 -11.94
N ILE A 178 0.87 -16.11 -11.41
CA ILE A 178 0.93 -17.50 -11.90
C ILE A 178 0.48 -17.56 -13.37
N ALA A 179 -0.61 -16.89 -13.72
CA ALA A 179 -1.12 -16.83 -15.09
C ALA A 179 -0.10 -16.19 -16.05
N LEU A 180 0.61 -15.16 -15.60
CA LEU A 180 1.66 -14.50 -16.37
C LEU A 180 2.85 -15.43 -16.62
N ILE A 181 3.32 -16.15 -15.59
CA ILE A 181 4.43 -17.11 -15.73
C ILE A 181 4.05 -18.21 -16.72
N ARG A 182 2.86 -18.82 -16.57
CA ARG A 182 2.38 -19.87 -17.48
C ARG A 182 2.24 -19.39 -18.93
N LEU A 183 1.74 -18.17 -19.13
CA LEU A 183 1.60 -17.60 -20.47
C LEU A 183 2.97 -17.36 -21.11
N ASN A 184 3.96 -16.95 -20.33
CA ASN A 184 5.32 -16.76 -20.81
C ASN A 184 5.95 -18.09 -21.27
N ASP A 185 5.80 -19.16 -20.47
CA ASP A 185 6.32 -20.50 -20.81
C ASP A 185 5.70 -21.07 -22.10
N VAL A 186 4.40 -20.84 -22.31
CA VAL A 186 3.71 -21.27 -23.55
C VAL A 186 4.22 -20.52 -24.78
N ASN A 187 4.50 -19.22 -24.63
CA ASN A 187 5.02 -18.42 -25.73
C ASN A 187 6.46 -18.80 -26.10
N THR A 188 7.32 -19.10 -25.12
CA THR A 188 8.70 -19.54 -25.40
C THR A 188 8.75 -20.88 -26.15
N GLY A 189 7.91 -21.85 -25.78
CA GLY A 189 7.82 -23.13 -26.51
C GLY A 189 7.32 -23.00 -27.96
N LYS A 190 6.56 -21.94 -28.27
CA LYS A 190 6.16 -21.61 -29.64
C LYS A 190 7.30 -21.06 -30.51
N TYR A 191 8.27 -20.36 -29.90
CA TYR A 191 9.42 -19.83 -30.65
C TYR A 191 10.42 -20.93 -31.01
N ASP A 192 10.70 -21.86 -30.10
CA ASP A 192 11.61 -22.98 -30.35
C ASP A 192 11.11 -23.94 -31.45
N SER A 193 9.79 -24.10 -31.58
CA SER A 193 9.19 -24.95 -32.63
C SER A 193 9.17 -24.32 -34.03
N THR A 194 9.34 -22.99 -34.13
CA THR A 194 9.43 -22.29 -35.43
C THR A 194 10.86 -22.09 -35.95
N SER A 195 11.89 -22.36 -35.14
CA SER A 195 13.30 -22.26 -35.54
C SER A 195 13.92 -23.57 -36.05
N SER A 196 13.13 -24.64 -36.18
CA SER A 196 13.59 -25.96 -36.68
C SER A 196 12.99 -26.35 -38.04
N CYS A 197 12.53 -25.39 -38.84
CA CYS A 197 12.25 -25.60 -40.27
C CYS A 197 13.26 -24.85 -41.14
#